data_AF-F9ELT2-F1
#
_entry.id   AF-F9ELT2-F1
#
_cell.length_a   1.000
_cell.length_b   1.000
_cell.length_c   1.000
_cell.angle_alpha   90.00
_cell.angle_beta   90.00
_cell.angle_gamma   90.00
#
_symmetry.space_group_name_H-M   'P 1'
#
loop_
_entity.id
_entity.type
_entity.pdbx_description
1 polymer ?
#
loop_
_entity_poly.entity_id
_entity_poly.type
_entity_poly.pdbx_seq_one_letter_code
_entity_poly.pdbx_strand_id
1 'polypeptide(L)'
;MKDKIILPNFYGIFEVKSTTKNRIRIEIDKLKNNEEEIERLKENLKKIIVIKNFKIIKSIGSLTVEFDDTQIDTQFMIGIILKLLNLDEELLKDRKGKIKNTFSSLGKLADITIYNKTKGLFDAKTLIATGLLIYGIKKFRNEMLLPSGATLIWWAYRLLSKNGN
;
A
#
# COMPACT_ATOMS: atom_id res chain seq x y z
N MET A 1 0.67 31.35 -15.69
CA MET A 1 0.32 30.43 -14.60
C MET A 1 1.63 29.83 -14.08
N LYS A 2 1.94 29.93 -12.77
CA LYS A 2 3.12 29.26 -12.22
C LYS A 2 2.89 27.75 -12.28
N ASP A 3 3.78 27.02 -12.94
CA ASP A 3 3.77 25.55 -12.93
C ASP A 3 3.72 25.06 -11.48
N LYS A 4 2.64 24.36 -11.15
CA LYS A 4 2.39 23.85 -9.81
C LYS A 4 3.24 22.59 -9.66
N ILE A 5 4.50 22.77 -9.26
CA ILE A 5 5.44 21.68 -9.04
C ILE A 5 4.80 20.68 -8.07
N ILE A 6 4.52 19.47 -8.56
CA ILE A 6 3.99 18.38 -7.75
C ILE A 6 5.17 17.76 -7.00
N LEU A 7 5.20 17.95 -5.69
CA LEU A 7 6.22 17.35 -4.84
C LEU A 7 5.85 15.90 -4.51
N PRO A 8 6.81 14.97 -4.42
CA PRO A 8 6.56 13.60 -4.00
C PRO A 8 5.87 13.57 -2.62
N ASN A 9 4.72 12.90 -2.55
CA ASN A 9 3.92 12.79 -1.34
C ASN A 9 3.36 11.36 -1.23
N PHE A 10 3.86 10.60 -0.27
CA PHE A 10 3.58 9.19 -0.08
C PHE A 10 2.88 8.95 1.26
N TYR A 11 1.58 8.68 1.18
CA TYR A 11 0.75 8.43 2.35
C TYR A 11 1.36 7.38 3.29
N GLY A 12 1.42 7.70 4.58
CA GLY A 12 1.91 6.82 5.63
C GLY A 12 3.40 6.50 5.59
N ILE A 13 4.20 7.17 4.75
CA ILE A 13 5.66 6.99 4.71
C ILE A 13 6.35 8.35 4.72
N PHE A 14 6.01 9.23 3.79
CA PHE A 14 6.68 10.51 3.57
C PHE A 14 5.68 11.51 3.01
N GLU A 15 5.10 12.33 3.87
CA GLU A 15 4.02 13.24 3.50
C GLU A 15 4.42 14.71 3.62
N VAL A 16 4.49 15.40 2.48
CA VAL A 16 4.78 16.85 2.46
C VAL A 16 3.55 17.61 2.96
N LYS A 17 3.67 18.26 4.12
CA LYS A 17 2.57 19.02 4.76
C LYS A 17 2.57 20.48 4.39
N SER A 18 3.75 21.07 4.21
CA SER A 18 3.88 22.43 3.71
C SER A 18 5.23 22.66 3.05
N THR A 19 5.26 23.60 2.11
CA THR A 19 6.45 23.98 1.36
C THR A 19 6.46 25.48 1.09
N THR A 20 7.63 26.07 1.25
CA THR A 20 8.02 27.37 0.67
C THR A 20 9.28 27.13 -0.17
N LYS A 21 9.86 28.20 -0.75
CA LYS A 21 11.11 28.08 -1.53
C LYS A 21 12.29 27.51 -0.73
N ASN A 22 12.40 27.88 0.55
CA ASN A 22 13.56 27.61 1.40
C ASN A 22 13.23 26.77 2.64
N ARG A 23 11.99 26.28 2.75
CA ARG A 23 11.55 25.47 3.90
C ARG A 23 10.58 24.41 3.45
N ILE A 24 10.77 23.20 4.00
CA ILE A 24 9.85 22.10 3.81
C ILE A 24 9.49 21.47 5.16
N ARG A 25 8.21 21.13 5.33
CA ARG A 25 7.73 20.33 6.45
C ARG A 25 7.13 19.03 5.95
N ILE A 26 7.59 17.94 6.53
CA ILE A 26 7.28 16.57 6.13
C ILE A 26 6.85 15.80 7.37
N GLU A 27 5.87 14.92 7.21
CA GLU A 27 5.53 13.89 8.19
C GLU A 27 6.10 12.57 7.69
N ILE A 28 6.89 11.91 8.54
CA ILE A 28 7.65 10.72 8.18
C ILE A 28 7.39 9.66 9.25
N ASP A 29 6.66 8.60 8.89
CA ASP A 29 6.20 7.59 9.85
C ASP A 29 7.37 6.87 10.53
N LYS A 30 8.46 6.65 9.78
CA LYS A 30 9.71 6.06 10.29
C LYS A 30 10.34 6.83 11.45
N LEU A 31 10.07 8.14 11.58
CA LEU A 31 10.57 8.98 12.69
C LEU A 31 9.63 8.98 13.90
N LYS A 32 8.43 8.40 13.80
CA LYS A 32 7.43 8.48 14.86
C LYS A 32 7.85 7.63 16.06
N ASN A 33 8.13 8.31 17.18
CA ASN A 33 8.63 7.71 18.43
C ASN A 33 9.88 6.82 18.27
N ASN A 34 10.67 7.02 17.20
CA ASN A 34 11.87 6.24 16.90
C ASN A 34 13.12 7.08 17.18
N GLU A 35 13.66 7.00 18.39
CA GLU A 35 14.79 7.84 18.81
C GLU A 35 16.09 7.54 18.07
N GLU A 36 16.34 6.27 17.74
CA GLU A 36 17.54 5.85 17.02
C GLU A 36 17.61 6.48 15.61
N GLU A 37 16.53 6.34 14.83
CA GLU A 37 16.47 6.94 13.49
C GLU A 37 16.47 8.48 13.56
N ILE A 38 15.87 9.08 14.59
CA ILE A 38 15.92 10.52 14.80
C ILE A 38 17.35 11.00 15.03
N GLU A 39 18.11 10.37 15.92
CA GLU A 39 19.49 10.80 16.21
C GLU A 39 20.40 10.61 15.00
N ARG A 40 20.29 9.47 14.30
CA ARG A 40 21.00 9.22 13.04
C ARG A 40 20.70 10.28 11.99
N LEU A 41 19.42 10.64 11.84
CA LEU A 41 19.02 11.70 10.90
C LEU A 41 19.60 13.06 11.32
N LYS A 42 19.54 13.42 12.61
CA LYS A 42 20.11 14.68 13.12
C LYS A 42 21.60 14.80 12.81
N GLU A 43 22.37 13.75 13.08
CA GLU A 43 23.80 13.72 12.79
C GLU A 43 24.10 13.94 11.31
N ASN A 44 23.32 13.31 10.43
CA ASN A 44 23.51 13.45 9.00
C ASN A 44 23.07 14.83 8.49
N LEU A 45 21.94 15.36 8.94
CA LEU A 45 21.46 16.70 8.54
C LEU A 45 22.45 17.80 8.95
N LYS A 46 23.08 17.69 10.13
CA LYS A 46 24.11 18.66 10.59
C LYS A 46 25.34 18.74 9.69
N LYS A 47 25.64 17.66 8.94
CA LYS A 47 26.80 17.61 8.03
C LYS A 47 26.52 18.31 6.70
N ILE A 48 25.26 18.63 6.39
CA ILE A 48 24.89 19.19 5.09
C ILE A 48 24.90 20.71 5.16
N ILE A 49 25.89 21.33 4.51
CA ILE A 49 26.18 22.77 4.61
C ILE A 49 25.02 23.68 4.15
N VAL A 50 24.20 23.20 3.21
CA VAL A 50 23.05 23.94 2.68
C VAL A 50 21.87 24.01 3.66
N ILE A 51 21.86 23.19 4.72
CA ILE A 51 20.81 23.19 5.72
C ILE A 51 21.12 24.27 6.77
N LYS A 52 20.24 25.26 6.87
CA LYS A 52 20.35 26.36 7.82
C LYS A 52 19.84 25.97 9.20
N ASN A 53 18.73 25.23 9.24
CA ASN A 53 18.10 24.80 10.48
C ASN A 53 17.20 23.58 10.23
N PHE A 54 16.94 22.79 11.28
CA PHE A 54 15.94 21.73 11.23
C PHE A 54 15.28 21.51 12.60
N LYS A 55 14.03 21.04 12.57
CA LYS A 55 13.25 20.69 13.76
C LYS A 55 12.58 19.33 13.56
N ILE A 56 12.67 18.47 14.57
CA ILE A 56 12.03 17.15 14.58
C ILE A 56 11.05 17.06 15.76
N ILE A 57 9.82 16.61 15.50
CA ILE A 57 8.78 16.35 16.50
C ILE A 57 8.48 14.85 16.50
N LYS A 58 9.00 14.13 17.50
CA LYS A 58 8.95 12.66 17.56
C LYS A 58 7.53 12.08 17.65
N SER A 59 6.62 12.73 18.36
CA SER A 59 5.25 12.22 18.59
C SER A 59 4.44 12.03 17.31
N ILE A 60 4.74 12.85 16.29
CA ILE A 60 4.07 12.84 14.99
C ILE A 60 5.04 12.54 13.84
N GLY A 61 6.30 12.21 14.12
CA GLY A 61 7.31 11.97 13.08
C GLY A 61 7.54 13.16 12.14
N SER A 62 7.32 14.40 12.60
CA SER A 62 7.40 15.57 11.71
C SER A 62 8.82 16.14 11.67
N LEU A 63 9.35 16.31 10.46
CA LEU A 63 10.61 16.98 10.16
C LEU A 63 10.33 18.30 9.45
N THR A 64 10.88 19.40 9.96
CA THR A 64 10.93 20.69 9.26
C THR A 64 12.39 21.01 8.95
N VAL A 65 12.70 21.35 7.71
CA VAL A 65 14.05 21.73 7.28
C VAL A 65 14.01 23.08 6.61
N GLU A 66 14.88 23.98 7.04
CA GLU A 66 15.17 25.27 6.42
C GLU A 66 16.54 25.19 5.74
N PHE A 67 16.62 25.60 4.48
CA PHE A 67 17.79 25.41 3.64
C PHE A 67 18.06 26.63 2.75
N ASP A 68 19.22 26.64 2.11
CA ASP A 68 19.61 27.68 1.17
C ASP A 68 19.01 27.43 -0.23
N ASP A 69 17.95 28.17 -0.56
CA ASP A 69 17.22 28.05 -1.83
C ASP A 69 17.99 28.63 -3.03
N THR A 70 19.16 29.24 -2.79
CA THR A 70 20.08 29.67 -3.84
C THR A 70 20.95 28.51 -4.37
N GLN A 71 21.18 27.48 -3.54
CA GLN A 71 22.05 26.35 -3.89
C GLN A 71 21.25 25.14 -4.37
N ILE A 72 20.07 24.90 -3.79
CA ILE A 72 19.24 23.73 -4.07
C ILE A 72 17.76 24.09 -4.02
N ASP A 73 16.94 23.37 -4.77
CA ASP A 73 15.49 23.52 -4.72
C ASP A 73 14.83 22.53 -3.73
N THR A 74 13.53 22.70 -3.54
CA THR A 74 12.72 21.85 -2.66
C THR A 74 12.70 20.37 -3.09
N GLN A 75 12.73 20.08 -4.40
CA GLN A 75 12.69 18.70 -4.89
C GLN A 75 13.99 17.97 -4.55
N PHE A 76 15.13 18.65 -4.71
CA PHE A 76 16.43 18.13 -4.33
C PHE A 76 16.51 17.87 -2.83
N MET A 77 15.99 18.78 -1.99
CA MET A 77 15.90 18.56 -0.55
C MET A 77 15.04 17.36 -0.17
N ILE A 78 13.93 17.13 -0.86
CA ILE A 78 13.13 15.90 -0.67
C ILE A 78 13.97 14.66 -0.99
N GLY A 79 14.70 14.68 -2.11
CA GLY A 79 15.59 13.58 -2.51
C GLY A 79 16.66 13.28 -1.46
N ILE A 80 17.30 14.31 -0.90
CA ILE A 80 18.26 14.18 0.20
C ILE A 80 17.60 13.48 1.40
N ILE A 81 16.45 13.98 1.86
CA ILE A 81 15.79 13.43 3.06
C ILE A 81 15.36 11.97 2.83
N LEU A 82 14.80 11.67 1.65
CA LEU A 82 14.43 10.29 1.28
C LEU A 82 15.65 9.37 1.32
N LYS A 83 16.80 9.83 0.79
CA LYS A 83 18.03 9.03 0.76
C LYS A 83 18.63 8.83 2.15
N LEU A 84 18.67 9.87 2.98
CA LEU A 84 19.18 9.79 4.35
C LEU A 84 18.43 8.76 5.21
N LEU A 85 17.15 8.54 4.89
CA LEU A 85 16.28 7.64 5.63
C LEU A 85 16.13 6.25 4.99
N ASN A 86 16.78 6.01 3.85
CA ASN A 86 16.63 4.80 3.03
C ASN A 86 15.15 4.47 2.73
N LEU A 87 14.35 5.48 2.43
CA LEU A 87 12.93 5.31 2.10
C LEU A 87 12.72 4.92 0.63
N ASP A 88 13.75 5.02 -0.21
CA ASP A 88 13.74 4.60 -1.60
C ASP A 88 13.27 3.15 -1.77
N GLU A 89 13.78 2.23 -0.96
CA GLU A 89 13.38 0.81 -1.01
C GLU A 89 11.96 0.58 -0.47
N GLU A 90 11.57 1.32 0.58
CA GLU A 90 10.26 1.15 1.22
C GLU A 90 9.11 1.66 0.33
N LEU A 91 9.39 2.68 -0.47
CA LEU A 91 8.46 3.18 -1.48
C LEU A 91 8.21 2.18 -2.62
N LEU A 92 9.20 1.32 -2.94
CA LEU A 92 9.10 0.31 -3.99
C LEU A 92 8.41 -0.98 -3.54
N LYS A 93 8.19 -1.19 -2.23
CA LYS A 93 7.48 -2.37 -1.74
C LYS A 93 6.01 -2.34 -2.15
N ASP A 94 5.56 -3.47 -2.67
CA ASP A 94 4.21 -3.68 -3.18
C ASP A 94 3.15 -3.40 -2.11
N ARG A 95 2.42 -2.29 -2.23
CA ARG A 95 1.36 -1.92 -1.26
C ARG A 95 0.04 -2.53 -1.67
N LYS A 96 -0.35 -3.63 -1.01
CA LYS A 96 -1.72 -4.13 -1.12
C LYS A 96 -2.65 -3.22 -0.33
N GLY A 97 -3.70 -2.71 -0.97
CA GLY A 97 -4.71 -1.89 -0.30
C GLY A 97 -5.32 -2.61 0.90
N LYS A 98 -5.64 -1.87 1.98
CA LYS A 98 -6.18 -2.42 3.23
C LYS A 98 -7.36 -3.38 2.98
N ILE A 99 -8.28 -2.99 2.10
CA ILE A 99 -9.43 -3.78 1.68
C ILE A 99 -9.01 -5.14 1.08
N LYS A 100 -8.06 -5.13 0.14
CA LYS A 100 -7.54 -6.36 -0.49
C LYS A 100 -6.91 -7.29 0.55
N ASN A 101 -6.17 -6.75 1.52
CA ASN A 101 -5.61 -7.55 2.60
C ASN A 101 -6.71 -8.16 3.49
N THR A 102 -7.69 -7.38 3.93
CA THR A 102 -8.81 -7.87 4.73
C THR A 102 -9.58 -8.97 3.99
N PHE A 103 -9.95 -8.76 2.73
CA PHE A 103 -10.62 -9.78 1.92
C PHE A 103 -9.77 -11.03 1.73
N SER A 104 -8.45 -10.88 1.54
CA SER A 104 -7.56 -12.05 1.43
C SER A 104 -7.49 -12.85 2.73
N SER A 105 -7.44 -12.18 3.89
CA SER A 105 -7.43 -12.84 5.20
C SER A 105 -8.77 -13.52 5.48
N LEU A 106 -9.89 -12.86 5.20
CA LEU A 106 -11.22 -13.45 5.34
C LEU A 106 -11.41 -14.65 4.41
N GLY A 107 -10.93 -14.56 3.16
CA GLY A 107 -10.94 -15.67 2.21
C GLY A 107 -10.17 -16.87 2.74
N LYS A 108 -8.95 -16.67 3.27
CA LYS A 108 -8.15 -17.74 3.90
C LYS A 108 -8.84 -18.37 5.11
N LEU A 109 -9.47 -17.56 5.95
CA LEU A 109 -10.21 -18.06 7.12
C LEU A 109 -11.42 -18.90 6.71
N ALA A 110 -12.18 -18.44 5.71
CA ALA A 110 -13.30 -19.20 5.15
C ALA A 110 -12.83 -20.54 4.56
N ASP A 111 -11.71 -20.51 3.84
CA ASP A 111 -11.10 -21.68 3.22
C ASP A 111 -10.73 -22.75 4.27
N ILE A 112 -9.97 -22.36 5.30
CA ILE A 112 -9.57 -23.24 6.41
C ILE A 112 -10.80 -23.77 7.17
N THR A 113 -11.80 -22.92 7.41
CA THR A 113 -13.01 -23.30 8.15
C THR A 113 -13.82 -24.36 7.39
N ILE A 114 -14.01 -24.17 6.09
CA ILE A 114 -14.74 -25.11 5.24
C ILE A 114 -13.95 -26.42 5.11
N TYR A 115 -12.63 -26.34 4.90
CA TYR A 115 -11.75 -27.50 4.86
C TYR A 115 -11.85 -28.34 6.12
N ASN A 116 -11.72 -27.72 7.29
CA ASN A 116 -11.77 -28.44 8.56
C ASN A 116 -13.17 -29.02 8.84
N LYS A 117 -14.24 -28.24 8.61
CA LYS A 117 -15.62 -28.70 8.84
C LYS A 117 -15.99 -29.87 7.94
N THR A 118 -15.50 -29.87 6.71
CA THR A 118 -15.75 -30.95 5.75
C THR A 118 -14.69 -32.05 5.78
N LYS A 119 -13.76 -32.02 6.74
CA LYS A 119 -12.65 -32.98 6.87
C LYS A 119 -11.85 -33.15 5.58
N GLY A 120 -11.63 -32.05 4.88
CA GLY A 120 -10.85 -31.98 3.64
C GLY A 120 -11.63 -32.29 2.35
N LEU A 121 -12.95 -32.48 2.41
CA LEU A 121 -13.77 -32.71 1.21
C LEU A 121 -13.98 -31.45 0.37
N PHE A 122 -14.06 -30.28 1.01
CA PHE A 122 -14.26 -29.00 0.35
C PHE A 122 -13.35 -27.94 0.95
N ASP A 123 -12.89 -27.03 0.11
CA ASP A 123 -12.34 -25.72 0.45
C ASP A 123 -13.36 -24.62 0.03
N ALA A 124 -13.09 -23.35 0.30
CA ALA A 124 -14.04 -22.27 -0.06
C ALA A 124 -14.25 -22.19 -1.57
N LYS A 125 -13.20 -22.43 -2.35
CA LYS A 125 -13.21 -22.33 -3.82
C LYS A 125 -14.08 -23.43 -4.45
N THR A 126 -13.93 -24.66 -4.01
CA THR A 126 -14.67 -25.86 -4.46
C THR A 126 -16.12 -25.81 -4.03
N LEU A 127 -16.43 -25.26 -2.84
CA LEU A 127 -17.80 -25.05 -2.40
C LEU A 127 -18.52 -24.03 -3.31
N ILE A 128 -17.88 -22.91 -3.62
CA ILE A 128 -18.40 -21.89 -4.56
C ILE A 128 -18.57 -22.50 -5.96
N ALA A 129 -17.58 -23.25 -6.45
CA ALA A 129 -17.65 -23.88 -7.76
C ALA A 129 -18.79 -24.91 -7.85
N THR A 130 -18.98 -25.71 -6.80
CA THR A 130 -20.08 -26.69 -6.72
C THR A 130 -21.44 -25.99 -6.72
N GLY A 131 -21.58 -24.91 -5.96
CA GLY A 131 -22.79 -24.08 -5.97
C GLY A 131 -23.10 -23.48 -7.35
N LEU A 132 -22.08 -22.94 -8.03
CA LEU A 132 -22.19 -22.41 -9.39
C LEU A 132 -22.56 -23.50 -10.40
N LEU A 133 -22.01 -24.71 -10.26
CA LEU A 133 -22.31 -25.83 -11.14
C LEU A 133 -23.76 -26.30 -10.97
N ILE A 134 -24.21 -26.53 -9.72
CA ILE A 134 -25.59 -26.94 -9.41
C ILE A 134 -26.58 -25.89 -9.93
N TYR A 135 -26.33 -24.61 -9.62
CA TYR A 135 -27.20 -23.52 -10.04
C TYR A 135 -27.17 -23.32 -11.57
N GLY A 136 -25.99 -23.44 -12.18
CA GLY A 136 -25.81 -23.36 -13.63
C GLY A 136 -26.57 -24.44 -14.39
N ILE A 137 -26.53 -25.70 -13.93
CA ILE A 137 -27.31 -26.81 -14.51
C ILE A 137 -28.81 -26.56 -14.36
N LYS A 138 -29.26 -26.13 -13.18
CA LYS A 138 -30.67 -25.79 -12.94
C LYS A 138 -31.15 -24.68 -13.88
N LYS A 139 -30.33 -23.63 -14.05
CA LYS A 139 -30.65 -22.47 -14.87
C LYS A 139 -30.60 -22.78 -16.37
N PHE A 140 -29.63 -23.59 -16.81
CA PHE A 140 -29.50 -24.02 -18.22
C PHE A 140 -30.77 -24.69 -18.75
N ARG A 141 -31.54 -25.33 -17.87
CA ARG A 141 -32.79 -26.02 -18.22
C ARG A 141 -34.02 -25.10 -18.28
N ASN A 142 -34.01 -23.95 -17.61
CA ASN A 142 -35.24 -23.24 -17.25
C ASN A 142 -35.26 -21.75 -17.63
N GLU A 143 -34.12 -21.07 -17.82
CA GLU A 143 -34.12 -19.60 -18.00
C GLU A 143 -32.99 -19.09 -18.92
N MET A 144 -33.30 -18.11 -19.77
CA MET A 144 -32.38 -17.47 -20.71
C MET A 144 -31.80 -16.13 -20.20
N LEU A 145 -32.01 -15.80 -18.92
CA LEU A 145 -31.53 -14.55 -18.30
C LEU A 145 -30.03 -14.61 -17.98
N LEU A 146 -29.32 -13.48 -18.15
CA LEU A 146 -27.89 -13.39 -17.87
C LEU A 146 -27.57 -13.28 -16.35
N PRO A 147 -26.42 -13.80 -15.89
CA PRO A 147 -25.51 -14.68 -16.62
C PRO A 147 -26.17 -16.03 -16.92
N SER A 148 -25.93 -16.56 -18.13
CA SER A 148 -26.57 -17.81 -18.59
C SER A 148 -26.15 -19.01 -17.74
N GLY A 149 -26.93 -20.08 -17.77
CA GLY A 149 -26.54 -21.36 -17.14
C GLY A 149 -25.17 -21.85 -17.62
N ALA A 150 -24.88 -21.71 -18.92
CA ALA A 150 -23.57 -22.04 -19.50
C ALA A 150 -22.44 -21.17 -18.93
N THR A 151 -22.69 -19.88 -18.67
CA THR A 151 -21.70 -18.97 -18.04
C THR A 151 -21.37 -19.41 -16.61
N LEU A 152 -22.38 -19.81 -15.84
CA LEU A 152 -22.20 -20.28 -14.47
C LEU A 152 -21.43 -21.61 -14.42
N ILE A 153 -21.75 -22.53 -15.32
CA ILE A 153 -21.02 -23.80 -15.49
C ILE A 153 -19.57 -23.53 -15.91
N TRP A 154 -19.35 -22.58 -16.83
CA TRP A 154 -18.00 -22.18 -17.25
C TRP A 154 -17.19 -21.55 -16.11
N TRP A 155 -17.80 -20.70 -15.26
CA TRP A 155 -17.13 -20.17 -14.06
C TRP A 155 -16.80 -21.27 -13.05
N ALA A 156 -17.72 -22.22 -12.82
CA ALA A 156 -17.46 -23.38 -11.98
C ALA A 156 -16.27 -24.20 -12.51
N TYR A 157 -16.28 -24.52 -13.81
CA TYR A 157 -15.18 -25.21 -14.49
C TYR A 157 -13.87 -24.44 -14.34
N ARG A 158 -13.86 -23.12 -14.57
CA ARG A 158 -12.66 -22.29 -14.45
C ARG A 158 -12.10 -22.27 -13.03
N LEU A 159 -12.97 -22.20 -12.01
CA LEU A 159 -12.58 -22.25 -10.61
C LEU A 159 -11.97 -23.61 -10.24
N LEU A 160 -12.49 -24.71 -10.78
CA LEU A 160 -11.97 -26.06 -10.52
C LEU A 160 -10.72 -26.40 -11.36
N SER A 161 -10.62 -25.87 -12.58
CA SER A 161 -9.57 -26.19 -13.56
C SER A 161 -8.29 -25.38 -13.38
N LYS A 162 -8.36 -24.14 -12.85
CA LYS A 162 -7.15 -23.39 -12.53
C LYS A 162 -6.51 -23.95 -11.27
N ASN A 163 -5.50 -24.80 -11.43
CA ASN A 163 -4.44 -24.97 -10.43
C ASN A 163 -3.91 -23.58 -10.10
N GLY A 164 -3.93 -23.23 -8.81
CA GLY A 164 -3.38 -21.98 -8.33
C GLY A 164 -1.87 -21.95 -8.57
N ASN A 165 -1.46 -21.19 -9.59
CA ASN A 165 -0.21 -20.44 -9.60
C ASN A 165 -0.58 -18.96 -9.68
#